data_AF-A0A6L3X9N5-F1
#
_entry.id   AF-A0A6L3X9N5-F1
#
_cell.length_a   1.000
_cell.length_b   1.000
_cell.length_c   1.000
_cell.angle_alpha   90.00
_cell.angle_beta   90.00
_cell.angle_gamma   90.00
#
_symmetry.space_group_name_H-M   'P 1'
#
loop_
_entity.id
_entity.type
_entity.pdbx_description
1 polymer ?
#
loop_
_entity_poly.entity_id
_entity_poly.type
_entity_poly.pdbx_seq_one_letter_code
_entity_poly.pdbx_strand_id
1 'polypeptide(L)'
;YQHNGQDRHFPDIKFVWWAGGANFTHHQDTNRLIRAWQKPELVVISECFWTASAKHADIVLPATTSFERNDLTMTGDYSNQHMVPMKRVVAPRDEARDDFDVFADLSEMWEAGGRERFTEGKTDLQWLETFY
;
A
#
# COMPACT_ATOMS: atom_id res chain seq x y z
N TYR A 1 -15.77 10.19 21.85
CA TYR A 1 -15.38 11.51 21.32
C TYR A 1 -16.64 12.23 20.88
N GLN A 2 -16.67 13.55 21.05
CA GLN A 2 -17.79 14.39 20.64
C GLN A 2 -17.65 14.73 19.16
N HIS A 3 -18.68 14.48 18.36
CA HIS A 3 -18.71 14.89 16.96
C HIS A 3 -20.14 15.16 16.51
N ASN A 4 -20.40 16.34 15.94
CA ASN A 4 -21.73 16.78 15.48
C ASN A 4 -22.84 16.57 16.52
N GLY A 5 -22.58 16.93 17.79
CA GLY A 5 -23.55 16.83 18.88
C GLY A 5 -23.82 15.41 19.38
N GLN A 6 -22.97 14.44 19.00
CA GLN A 6 -23.09 13.05 19.42
C GLN A 6 -21.85 12.56 20.16
N ASP A 7 -22.10 11.78 21.20
CA ASP A 7 -21.11 10.98 21.91
C ASP A 7 -20.86 9.70 21.11
N ARG A 8 -19.71 9.64 20.42
CA ARG A 8 -19.31 8.47 19.63
C ARG A 8 -18.17 7.72 20.29
N HIS A 9 -18.05 6.43 20.01
CA HIS A 9 -16.88 5.64 20.38
C HIS A 9 -16.08 5.31 19.13
N PHE A 10 -14.75 5.31 19.26
CA PHE A 10 -13.92 4.78 18.18
C PHE A 10 -14.09 3.26 18.11
N PRO A 11 -14.03 2.66 16.91
CA PRO A 11 -13.98 1.22 16.79
C PRO A 11 -12.71 0.68 17.46
N ASP A 12 -12.78 -0.56 17.94
CA ASP A 12 -11.64 -1.28 18.50
C ASP A 12 -10.85 -1.93 17.35
N ILE A 13 -9.94 -1.16 16.74
CA ILE A 13 -9.14 -1.59 15.60
C ILE A 13 -8.10 -2.61 16.06
N LYS A 14 -8.19 -3.84 15.54
CA LYS A 14 -7.25 -4.94 15.85
C LYS A 14 -6.15 -5.14 14.82
N PHE A 15 -6.38 -4.71 13.59
CA PHE A 15 -5.46 -4.95 12.49
C PHE A 15 -5.23 -3.68 11.68
N VAL A 16 -3.98 -3.42 11.33
CA VAL A 16 -3.58 -2.31 10.46
C VAL A 16 -2.68 -2.84 9.36
N TRP A 17 -3.11 -2.70 8.10
CA TRP A 17 -2.24 -2.82 6.93
C TRP A 17 -1.99 -1.44 6.37
N TRP A 18 -0.74 -1.04 6.23
CA TRP A 18 -0.37 0.25 5.65
C TRP A 18 0.59 0.06 4.48
N ALA A 19 0.30 0.70 3.34
CA ALA A 19 1.16 0.70 2.15
C ALA A 19 1.51 2.13 1.75
N GLY A 20 2.80 2.41 1.53
CA GLY A 20 3.28 3.65 0.92
C GLY A 20 3.04 4.95 1.71
N GLY A 21 3.10 4.93 3.05
CA GLY A 21 2.93 6.15 3.84
C GLY A 21 3.75 6.24 5.13
N ALA A 22 3.87 7.47 5.62
CA ALA A 22 4.86 7.85 6.62
C ALA A 22 4.20 8.28 7.95
N ASN A 23 3.58 7.31 8.63
CA ASN A 23 2.79 7.45 9.85
C ASN A 23 3.49 8.26 10.95
N PHE A 24 4.76 7.98 11.16
CA PHE A 24 5.57 8.61 12.21
C PHE A 24 6.15 9.97 11.82
N THR A 25 5.92 10.45 10.60
CA THR A 25 6.30 11.81 10.16
C THR A 25 5.11 12.70 9.85
N HIS A 26 4.00 12.16 9.32
CA HIS A 26 2.85 12.98 8.92
C HIS A 26 1.84 13.22 10.05
N HIS A 27 1.87 12.39 11.10
CA HIS A 27 0.92 12.44 12.20
C HIS A 27 1.53 13.18 13.39
N GLN A 28 0.72 14.01 14.03
CA GLN A 28 1.18 14.90 15.09
C GLN A 28 1.31 14.14 16.42
N ASP A 29 2.08 14.70 17.35
CA ASP A 29 2.33 14.12 18.68
C ASP A 29 2.76 12.65 18.59
N THR A 30 3.98 12.44 18.10
CA THR A 30 4.57 11.11 17.88
C THR A 30 4.59 10.26 19.15
N ASN A 31 4.73 10.87 20.35
CA ASN A 31 4.71 10.14 21.61
C ASN A 31 3.32 9.55 21.90
N ARG A 32 2.25 10.30 21.61
CA ARG A 32 0.89 9.76 21.69
C ARG A 32 0.64 8.70 20.62
N LEU A 33 1.17 8.91 19.40
CA LEU A 33 1.08 7.92 18.32
C LEU A 33 1.72 6.60 18.74
N ILE A 34 2.96 6.61 19.25
CA ILE A 34 3.67 5.40 19.69
C ILE A 34 2.80 4.59 20.65
N ARG A 35 2.21 5.24 21.66
CA ARG A 35 1.30 4.57 22.62
C ARG A 35 0.05 4.02 21.97
N ALA A 36 -0.52 4.71 20.99
CA ALA A 36 -1.70 4.24 20.26
C ALA A 36 -1.36 3.09 19.30
N TRP A 37 -0.15 3.09 18.73
CA TRP A 37 0.35 2.10 17.79
C TRP A 37 0.55 0.72 18.43
N GLN A 38 0.63 0.65 19.76
CA GLN A 38 0.68 -0.61 20.52
C GLN A 38 -0.70 -1.24 20.77
N LYS A 39 -1.79 -0.62 20.29
CA LYS A 39 -3.16 -1.11 20.54
C LYS A 39 -3.64 -2.17 19.54
N PRO A 40 -3.39 -2.05 18.23
CA PRO A 40 -3.69 -3.13 17.29
C PRO A 40 -2.91 -4.39 17.68
N GLU A 41 -3.51 -5.55 17.40
CA GLU A 41 -2.91 -6.86 17.63
C GLU A 41 -1.90 -7.23 16.54
N LEU A 42 -2.03 -6.64 15.36
CA LEU A 42 -1.12 -6.84 14.23
C LEU A 42 -1.04 -5.60 13.33
N VAL A 43 0.19 -5.19 13.04
CA VAL A 43 0.54 -4.10 12.13
C VAL A 43 1.45 -4.62 11.02
N VAL A 44 0.97 -4.55 9.79
CA VAL A 44 1.71 -4.90 8.57
C VAL A 44 2.03 -3.63 7.79
N ILE A 45 3.30 -3.47 7.40
CA ILE A 45 3.76 -2.34 6.59
C ILE A 45 4.31 -2.87 5.26
N SER A 46 3.70 -2.47 4.14
CA SER A 46 4.26 -2.65 2.78
C SER A 46 5.07 -1.41 2.41
N GLU A 47 6.37 -1.57 2.23
CA GLU A 47 7.28 -0.44 2.07
C GLU A 47 8.57 -0.84 1.34
N CYS A 48 9.11 0.09 0.55
CA CYS A 48 10.34 -0.10 -0.22
C CYS A 48 11.60 0.34 0.56
N PHE A 49 11.43 1.05 1.69
CA PHE A 49 12.50 1.56 2.54
C PHE A 49 12.31 1.24 4.04
N TRP A 50 13.41 1.22 4.81
CA TRP A 50 13.35 1.08 6.28
C TRP A 50 12.93 2.38 6.99
N THR A 51 11.68 2.80 6.78
CA THR A 51 11.08 4.01 7.38
C THR A 51 10.80 3.83 8.88
N ALA A 52 10.47 4.93 9.57
CA ALA A 52 10.03 4.87 10.95
C ALA A 52 8.74 4.05 11.11
N SER A 53 7.83 4.04 10.12
CA SER A 53 6.65 3.17 10.11
C SER A 53 7.07 1.70 10.08
N ALA A 54 7.96 1.32 9.15
CA ALA A 54 8.46 -0.05 9.04
C ALA A 54 9.14 -0.54 10.33
N LYS A 55 9.87 0.34 11.04
CA LYS A 55 10.50 0.03 12.33
C LYS A 55 9.51 -0.26 13.47
N HIS A 56 8.26 0.18 13.35
CA HIS A 56 7.20 -0.05 14.35
C HIS A 56 6.14 -1.04 13.84
N ALA A 57 6.46 -1.83 12.81
CA ALA A 57 5.61 -2.90 12.31
C ALA A 57 5.89 -4.21 13.04
N ASP A 58 4.90 -5.10 13.08
CA ASP A 58 5.11 -6.50 13.44
C ASP A 58 5.64 -7.29 12.23
N ILE A 59 5.13 -6.97 11.02
CA ILE A 59 5.56 -7.57 9.76
C ILE A 59 5.87 -6.45 8.75
N VAL A 60 7.02 -6.56 8.10
CA VAL A 60 7.40 -5.70 6.97
C VAL A 60 7.42 -6.52 5.70
N LEU A 61 6.72 -6.06 4.67
CA LEU A 61 6.72 -6.64 3.34
C LEU A 61 7.49 -5.72 2.39
N PRO A 62 8.59 -6.19 1.77
CA PRO A 62 9.39 -5.36 0.87
C PRO A 62 8.64 -5.13 -0.45
N ALA A 63 8.27 -3.87 -0.68
CA ALA A 63 7.62 -3.44 -1.91
C ALA A 63 8.64 -2.97 -2.95
N THR A 64 8.34 -3.16 -4.23
CA THR A 64 9.12 -2.55 -5.32
C THR A 64 8.90 -1.03 -5.40
N THR A 65 9.89 -0.33 -5.94
CA THR A 65 9.77 1.05 -6.40
C THR A 65 9.13 1.12 -7.78
N SER A 66 8.72 2.31 -8.21
CA SER A 66 8.19 2.52 -9.57
C SER A 66 9.21 2.26 -10.69
N PHE A 67 10.52 2.22 -10.39
CA PHE A 67 11.56 1.91 -11.37
C PHE A 67 11.70 0.40 -11.64
N GLU A 68 11.06 -0.44 -10.82
CA GLU A 68 11.15 -1.89 -10.85
C GLU A 68 9.93 -2.56 -11.51
N ARG A 69 8.95 -1.77 -11.93
CA ARG A 69 7.70 -2.23 -12.56
C ARG A 69 7.27 -1.33 -13.72
N ASN A 70 6.29 -1.78 -14.51
CA ASN A 70 5.68 -0.98 -15.56
C ASN A 70 4.43 -0.26 -15.02
N ASP A 71 4.25 0.98 -15.44
CA ASP A 71 3.03 1.74 -15.16
C ASP A 71 2.76 2.76 -16.28
N LEU A 72 1.61 3.44 -16.22
CA LEU A 72 1.25 4.54 -17.10
C LEU A 72 0.67 5.68 -16.26
N THR A 73 1.20 6.88 -16.42
CA THR A 73 0.73 8.03 -15.66
C THR A 73 0.53 9.26 -16.52
N MET A 74 -0.25 10.20 -16.01
CA MET A 74 -0.50 11.50 -16.62
C MET A 74 0.48 12.53 -16.04
N THR A 75 1.00 13.42 -16.86
CA THR A 75 1.82 14.53 -16.35
C THR A 75 1.04 15.83 -16.25
N GLY A 76 1.18 16.48 -15.09
CA GLY A 76 0.60 17.78 -14.82
C GLY A 76 -0.84 17.67 -14.32
N ASP A 77 -1.01 17.70 -13.00
CA ASP A 77 -2.28 17.50 -12.30
C ASP A 77 -3.43 18.38 -12.83
N TYR A 78 -3.10 19.58 -13.32
CA TYR A 78 -4.07 20.52 -13.88
C TYR A 78 -4.03 20.64 -15.40
N SER A 79 -2.89 20.36 -16.04
CA SER A 79 -2.73 20.57 -17.47
C SER A 79 -3.19 19.36 -18.28
N ASN A 80 -3.06 18.15 -17.72
CA ASN A 80 -3.40 16.88 -18.37
C ASN A 80 -2.84 16.80 -19.81
N GLN A 81 -1.60 17.23 -19.99
CA GLN A 81 -1.05 17.47 -21.33
C GLN A 81 -0.44 16.22 -21.95
N HIS A 82 0.06 15.29 -21.14
CA HIS A 82 0.75 14.11 -21.63
C HIS A 82 0.42 12.87 -20.81
N MET A 83 0.47 11.74 -21.52
CA MET A 83 0.47 10.41 -20.95
C MET A 83 1.86 9.81 -21.11
N VAL A 84 2.43 9.31 -20.03
CA VAL A 84 3.84 8.90 -19.93
C VAL A 84 3.93 7.45 -19.51
N PRO A 85 4.49 6.57 -20.36
CA PRO A 85 4.78 5.19 -19.98
C PRO A 85 5.96 5.16 -19.01
N MET A 86 5.70 4.70 -17.80
CA MET A 86 6.70 4.43 -16.78
C MET A 86 7.23 3.02 -16.96
N LYS A 87 8.15 2.86 -17.92
CA LYS A 87 8.73 1.54 -18.20
C LYS A 87 9.63 1.08 -17.06
N ARG A 88 9.61 -0.22 -16.77
CA ARG A 88 10.56 -0.84 -15.84
C ARG A 88 12.00 -0.55 -16.28
N VAL A 89 12.78 0.02 -15.37
CA VAL A 89 14.19 0.41 -15.61
C VAL A 89 15.15 -0.68 -15.13
N VAL A 90 14.85 -1.32 -14.01
CA VAL A 90 15.63 -2.42 -13.43
C VAL A 90 14.72 -3.55 -12.97
N ALA A 91 15.25 -4.76 -12.82
CA ALA A 91 14.48 -5.84 -12.20
C ALA A 91 14.25 -5.56 -10.69
N PRO A 92 13.17 -6.10 -10.09
CA PRO A 92 12.97 -6.07 -8.65
C PRO A 92 14.22 -6.52 -7.89
N ARG A 93 14.58 -5.78 -6.83
CA ARG A 93 15.75 -6.05 -6.01
C ARG A 93 15.44 -7.03 -4.90
N ASP A 94 16.38 -7.94 -4.67
CA ASP A 94 16.33 -8.93 -3.60
C ASP A 94 15.00 -9.71 -3.60
N GLU A 95 14.23 -9.61 -2.51
CA GLU A 95 12.93 -10.27 -2.34
C GLU A 95 11.75 -9.29 -2.51
N ALA A 96 12.00 -8.07 -3.01
CA ALA A 96 10.95 -7.08 -3.21
C ALA A 96 9.95 -7.53 -4.27
N ARG A 97 8.67 -7.27 -4.00
CA ARG A 97 7.56 -7.66 -4.88
C ARG A 97 6.65 -6.47 -5.17
N ASP A 98 6.00 -6.49 -6.32
CA ASP A 98 4.96 -5.52 -6.64
C ASP A 98 3.77 -5.72 -5.70
N ASP A 99 3.22 -4.62 -5.16
CA ASP A 99 2.05 -4.67 -4.27
C ASP A 99 0.89 -5.44 -4.93
N PHE A 100 0.70 -5.28 -6.24
CA PHE A 100 -0.32 -6.00 -7.02
C PHE A 100 -0.19 -7.53 -6.88
N ASP A 101 1.02 -8.06 -7.00
CA ASP A 101 1.27 -9.50 -6.88
C ASP A 101 1.09 -9.99 -5.44
N VAL A 102 1.51 -9.20 -4.45
CA VAL A 102 1.31 -9.51 -3.04
C VAL A 102 -0.18 -9.61 -2.71
N PHE A 103 -1.00 -8.64 -3.15
CA PHE A 103 -2.44 -8.66 -2.90
C PHE A 103 -3.18 -9.73 -3.72
N ALA A 104 -2.68 -10.09 -4.90
CA ALA A 104 -3.20 -11.20 -5.67
C ALA A 104 -2.98 -12.55 -4.95
N ASP A 105 -1.79 -12.78 -4.39
CA ASP A 105 -1.48 -13.97 -3.61
C ASP A 105 -2.26 -14.03 -2.29
N LEU A 106 -2.41 -12.90 -1.61
CA LEU A 106 -3.22 -12.81 -0.39
C LEU A 106 -4.68 -13.14 -0.68
N SER A 107 -5.20 -12.72 -1.84
CA SER A 107 -6.56 -13.03 -2.26
C SER A 107 -6.74 -14.54 -2.46
N GLU A 108 -5.77 -15.24 -3.05
CA GLU A 108 -5.79 -16.70 -3.17
C GLU A 108 -5.73 -17.42 -1.82
N MET A 109 -4.90 -16.91 -0.90
CA MET A 109 -4.82 -17.46 0.47
C MET A 109 -6.11 -17.25 1.25
N TRP A 110 -6.83 -16.16 0.98
CA TRP A 110 -8.10 -15.86 1.62
C TRP A 110 -9.23 -16.78 1.14
N GLU A 111 -9.28 -17.05 -0.16
CA GLU A 111 -10.31 -17.87 -0.78
C GLU A 111 -9.80 -18.48 -2.08
N ALA A 112 -10.06 -19.77 -2.30
CA ALA A 112 -9.67 -20.45 -3.53
C ALA A 112 -10.21 -19.72 -4.77
N GLY A 113 -9.34 -19.48 -5.76
CA GLY A 113 -9.67 -18.68 -6.94
C GLY A 113 -9.68 -17.15 -6.70
N GLY A 114 -9.25 -16.71 -5.51
CA GLY A 114 -9.13 -15.29 -5.17
C GLY A 114 -8.12 -14.55 -6.04
N ARG A 115 -7.02 -15.20 -6.47
CA ARG A 115 -6.05 -14.57 -7.39
C ARG A 115 -6.71 -14.23 -8.71
N GLU A 116 -7.38 -15.19 -9.34
CA GLU A 116 -8.05 -14.99 -10.64
C GLU A 116 -9.10 -13.88 -10.56
N ARG A 117 -9.87 -13.83 -9.47
CA ARG A 117 -10.86 -12.78 -9.23
C ARG A 117 -10.21 -11.40 -9.06
N PHE A 118 -9.10 -11.32 -8.32
CA PHE A 118 -8.39 -10.07 -8.08
C PHE A 118 -7.69 -9.55 -9.35
N THR A 119 -7.04 -10.44 -10.11
CA THR A 119 -6.30 -10.06 -11.31
C THR A 119 -7.17 -9.97 -12.56
N GLU A 120 -8.39 -10.52 -12.52
CA GLU A 120 -9.25 -10.77 -13.68
C GLU A 120 -8.56 -11.56 -14.80
N GLY A 121 -7.55 -12.37 -14.45
CA GLY A 121 -6.71 -13.08 -15.43
C GLY A 121 -5.82 -12.17 -16.28
N LYS A 122 -5.71 -10.88 -15.95
CA LYS A 122 -4.89 -9.90 -16.66
C LYS A 122 -3.50 -9.77 -16.04
N THR A 123 -2.53 -9.52 -16.90
CA THR A 123 -1.17 -9.07 -16.56
C THR A 123 -1.14 -7.56 -16.26
N ASP A 124 -0.03 -7.06 -15.72
CA ASP A 124 0.22 -5.63 -15.51
C ASP A 124 -0.01 -4.81 -16.79
N LEU A 125 0.58 -5.23 -17.90
CA LEU A 125 0.44 -4.55 -19.20
C LEU A 125 -0.99 -4.59 -19.74
N GLN A 126 -1.70 -5.70 -19.57
CA GLN A 126 -3.10 -5.80 -19.98
C GLN A 126 -4.02 -4.90 -19.15
N TRP A 127 -3.70 -4.71 -17.86
CA TRP A 127 -4.41 -3.71 -17.05
C TRP A 127 -4.16 -2.29 -17.59
N LEU A 128 -2.92 -1.94 -17.89
CA LEU A 128 -2.58 -0.64 -18.47
C LEU A 128 -3.30 -0.38 -19.80
N GLU A 129 -3.45 -1.39 -20.66
CA GLU A 129 -4.22 -1.31 -21.91
C GLU A 129 -5.73 -1.07 -21.71
N THR A 130 -6.29 -1.39 -20.53
CA THR A 130 -7.73 -1.18 -20.26
C THR A 130 -8.07 0.18 -19.68
N PHE A 131 -7.11 0.84 -19.03
CA PHE A 131 -7.36 2.15 -18.40
C PHE A 131 -7.31 3.32 -19.39
N TYR A 132 -6.73 3.11 -20.58
CA TYR A 132 -6.43 4.15 -21.57
C TYR A 132 -6.63 3.66 -22.99
#